data_AF-A0A3D2VY22-F1
#
_entry.id   AF-A0A3D2VY22-F1
#
_cell.length_a   1.000
_cell.length_b   1.000
_cell.length_c   1.000
_cell.angle_alpha   90.00
_cell.angle_beta   90.00
_cell.angle_gamma   90.00
#
_symmetry.space_group_name_H-M   'P 1'
#
loop_
_entity.id
_entity.type
_entity.pdbx_description
1 polymer ?
#
loop_
_entity_poly.entity_id
_entity_poly.type
_entity_poly.pdbx_seq_one_letter_code
_entity_poly.pdbx_strand_id
1 'polypeptide(L)' 'MADIVNLRRARKAKARTEAEVKAQASRIQHGRSKAEQKLSEAQNDVANRKLDAHKRGTPDQND' A
#
# COMPACT_ATOMS: atom_id res chain seq x y z
N MET A 1 25.13 38.62 -10.27
CA MET A 1 24.02 38.20 -11.15
C MET A 1 23.10 37.37 -10.26
N ALA A 2 21.88 37.83 -10.01
CA ALA A 2 20.97 37.14 -9.09
C ALA A 2 20.07 36.21 -9.90
N ASP A 3 20.04 34.92 -9.55
CA ASP A 3 19.13 33.97 -10.15
C ASP A 3 17.71 34.24 -9.66
N ILE A 4 16.90 34.85 -10.53
CA ILE A 4 15.49 35.13 -10.25
C ILE A 4 14.71 33.84 -10.44
N VAL A 5 14.52 33.10 -9.34
CA VAL A 5 13.76 31.85 -9.37
C VAL A 5 12.26 32.14 -9.27
N ASN A 6 11.49 31.67 -10.26
CA ASN A 6 10.04 31.81 -10.22
C ASN A 6 9.40 30.79 -9.25
N LEU A 7 9.10 31.25 -8.04
CA LEU A 7 8.50 30.44 -6.98
C LEU A 7 7.16 29.80 -7.36
N ARG A 8 6.35 30.44 -8.23
CA ARG A 8 5.08 29.87 -8.71
C ARG A 8 5.32 28.61 -9.53
N ARG A 9 6.32 28.63 -10.43
CA ARG A 9 6.69 27.46 -11.23
C ARG A 9 7.26 26.35 -10.35
N ALA A 10 8.11 26.68 -9.38
CA ALA A 10 8.67 25.73 -8.43
C ALA A 10 7.58 25.02 -7.61
N ARG A 11 6.62 25.77 -7.04
CA ARG A 11 5.48 25.20 -6.30
C ARG A 11 4.61 24.30 -7.19
N LYS A 12 4.35 24.70 -8.43
CA LYS A 12 3.56 23.90 -9.39
C LYS A 12 4.30 22.62 -9.81
N ALA A 13 5.63 22.63 -9.87
CA ALA A 13 6.41 21.43 -10.11
C ALA A 13 6.28 20.47 -8.92
N LYS A 14 6.50 20.97 -7.69
CA LYS A 14 6.35 20.19 -6.46
C LYS A 14 4.94 19.56 -6.30
N ALA A 15 3.89 20.33 -6.56
CA ALA A 15 2.53 19.82 -6.50
C ALA A 15 2.26 18.70 -7.53
N ARG A 16 2.84 18.79 -8.72
CA ARG A 16 2.72 17.73 -9.74
C ARG A 16 3.45 16.46 -9.34
N THR A 17 4.67 16.58 -8.83
CA THR A 17 5.45 15.41 -8.37
C THR A 17 4.76 14.71 -7.19
N GLU A 18 4.18 15.46 -6.25
CA GLU A 18 3.43 14.89 -5.14
C GLU A 18 2.16 14.15 -5.61
N ALA A 19 1.46 14.70 -6.61
CA ALA A 19 0.30 14.05 -7.20
C ALA A 19 0.67 12.76 -7.93
N GLU A 20 1.80 12.72 -8.64
CA GLU A 20 2.31 11.53 -9.32
C GLU A 20 2.68 10.42 -8.34
N VAL A 21 3.37 10.75 -7.24
CA VAL A 21 3.72 9.80 -6.17
C VAL A 21 2.45 9.22 -5.53
N LYS A 22 1.48 10.07 -5.20
CA LYS A 22 0.18 9.62 -4.67
C LYS A 22 -0.53 8.71 -5.67
N ALA A 23 -0.58 9.09 -6.94
CA ALA A 23 -1.20 8.27 -7.99
C ALA A 23 -0.50 6.92 -8.16
N GLN A 24 0.83 6.86 -8.05
CA GLN A 24 1.59 5.61 -8.09
C GLN A 24 1.25 4.71 -6.89
N ALA A 25 1.21 5.27 -5.69
CA ALA A 25 0.79 4.54 -4.49
C ALA A 25 -0.66 4.03 -4.63
N SER A 26 -1.57 4.85 -5.13
CA SER A 26 -2.95 4.47 -5.42
C SER A 26 -3.07 3.44 -6.54
N ARG A 27 -2.21 3.44 -7.56
CA ARG A 27 -2.18 2.37 -8.57
C ARG A 27 -1.69 1.05 -7.99
N ILE A 28 -0.76 1.08 -7.05
CA ILE A 28 -0.31 -0.14 -6.37
C ILE A 28 -1.43 -0.68 -5.47
N GLN A 29 -2.12 0.21 -4.75
CA GLN A 29 -3.19 -0.16 -3.82
C GLN A 29 -4.51 -0.54 -4.52
N HIS A 30 -4.89 0.21 -5.57
CA HIS A 30 -6.18 0.10 -6.26
C HIS A 30 -6.09 -0.37 -7.71
N GLY A 31 -4.88 -0.51 -8.27
CA GLY A 31 -4.66 -1.05 -9.61
C GLY A 31 -4.59 -2.58 -9.64
N ARG A 32 -4.65 -3.24 -8.47
CA ARG A 32 -4.98 -4.66 -8.41
C ARG A 32 -6.42 -4.85 -8.82
N SER A 33 -6.66 -5.76 -9.75
CA SER A 33 -8.03 -6.10 -10.15
C SER A 33 -8.76 -6.79 -8.99
N LYS A 34 -10.10 -6.69 -8.95
CA LYS A 34 -10.92 -7.42 -7.94
C LYS A 34 -10.62 -8.93 -7.93
N ALA A 35 -10.22 -9.50 -9.07
CA ALA A 35 -9.84 -10.90 -9.19
C ALA A 35 -8.52 -11.21 -8.48
N GLU A 36 -7.50 -10.36 -8.66
CA GLU A 36 -6.20 -10.49 -7.99
C GLU A 36 -6.31 -10.28 -6.47
N GLN A 37 -7.14 -9.32 -6.05
CA GLN A 37 -7.41 -9.09 -4.64
C GLN A 37 -8.06 -10.33 -3.99
N LYS A 38 -9.12 -10.88 -4.61
CA LYS A 38 -9.77 -12.11 -4.13
C LYS A 38 -8.83 -13.32 -4.11
N LEU A 39 -7.96 -13.45 -5.11
CA LEU A 39 -6.96 -14.51 -5.16
C LEU A 39 -5.98 -14.39 -3.98
N SER A 40 -5.48 -13.19 -3.71
CA SER A 40 -4.57 -12.94 -2.59
C SER A 40 -5.26 -13.16 -1.24
N GLU A 41 -6.51 -12.73 -1.08
CA GLU A 41 -7.32 -12.97 0.12
C GLU A 41 -7.54 -14.47 0.35
N ALA A 42 -7.95 -15.21 -0.68
CA ALA A 42 -8.14 -16.66 -0.60
C ALA A 42 -6.84 -17.41 -0.26
N GLN A 43 -5.71 -16.97 -0.81
CA GLN A 43 -4.39 -17.52 -0.48
C GLN A 43 -4.02 -17.27 0.98
N ASN A 44 -4.27 -16.04 1.47
CA ASN A 44 -4.03 -15.68 2.87
C ASN A 44 -4.94 -16.48 3.81
N ASP A 45 -6.21 -16.67 3.47
CA ASP A 45 -7.15 -17.46 4.28
C ASP A 45 -6.72 -18.92 4.38
N VAL A 46 -6.27 -19.53 3.28
CA VAL A 46 -5.74 -20.89 3.30
C VAL A 46 -4.47 -20.97 4.12
N ALA A 47 -3.57 -19.98 4.02
CA ALA A 47 -2.37 -19.93 4.83
C ALA A 47 -2.69 -19.79 6.32
N ASN A 48 -3.62 -18.90 6.69
CA ASN A 48 -4.07 -18.71 8.07
C ASN A 48 -4.71 -19.98 8.62
N ARG A 49 -5.61 -20.62 7.88
CA ARG A 49 -6.22 -21.89 8.30
C ARG A 49 -5.19 -22.99 8.49
N LYS A 50 -4.16 -23.07 7.64
CA LYS A 50 -3.05 -24.01 7.81
C LYS A 50 -2.28 -23.70 9.10
N LEU A 51 -1.92 -22.44 9.33
CA LEU A 51 -1.24 -22.02 10.55
C LEU A 51 -2.07 -22.33 11.79
N ASP A 52 -3.37 -22.03 11.78
CA ASP A 52 -4.29 -22.31 12.88
C ASP A 52 -4.45 -23.82 13.13
N ALA A 53 -4.53 -24.64 12.08
CA ALA A 53 -4.55 -26.09 12.23
C ALA A 53 -3.25 -26.66 12.83
N HIS A 54 -2.13 -25.95 12.66
CA HIS A 54 -0.85 -26.31 13.25
C HIS A 54 -0.58 -25.66 14.61
N LYS A 55 -1.44 -24.75 15.09
CA LYS A 55 -1.37 -24.23 16.46
C LYS A 55 -1.75 -25.35 17.43
N ARG A 56 -0.74 -25.92 18.09
CA ARG A 56 -0.96 -26.70 19.31
C ARG A 56 -1.30 -25.70 20.40
N GLY A 57 -2.46 -25.86 21.05
CA GLY A 57 -2.94 -24.95 22.09
C GLY A 57 -1.95 -24.82 23.25
N THR A 58 -1.02 -23.87 23.14
CA THR A 58 -0.67 -23.07 24.30
C THR A 58 -1.86 -22.14 24.53
N PRO A 59 -2.51 -22.17 25.71
CA PRO A 59 -3.45 -21.13 26.04
C PRO A 59 -2.66 -19.83 25.91
N ASP A 60 -3.12 -18.92 25.06
CA ASP A 60 -2.65 -17.55 25.09
C ASP A 60 -3.18 -16.99 26.41
N GLN A 61 -2.40 -17.25 27.46
CA GLN A 61 -2.48 -16.56 28.73
C GLN A 61 -2.12 -15.13 28.40
N ASN A 62 -3.13 -14.31 28.06
CA ASN A 62 -3.26 -12.87 28.30
C ASN A 62 -4.40 -12.31 27.42
N ASP A 63 -5.63 -12.50 27.88
CA ASP A 63 -6.64 -11.44 28.03
C ASP A 63 -7.80 -11.95 28.92
#